data_AF-A0A133QBW9-F1
#
_entry.id   AF-A0A133QBW9-F1
#
_cell.length_a   1.000
_cell.length_b   1.000
_cell.length_c   1.000
_cell.angle_alpha   90.00
_cell.angle_beta   90.00
_cell.angle_gamma   90.00
#
_symmetry.space_group_name_H-M   'P 1'
#
loop_
_entity.id
_entity.type
_entity.pdbx_description
1 polymer ?
#
loop_
_entity_poly.entity_id
_entity_poly.type
_entity_poly.pdbx_seq_one_letter_code
_entity_poly.pdbx_strand_id
1 'polypeptide(L)' 'YYSKPQSLIFSATKDGERIETIEVSLETMKVVQSRGVCNKNTEYHEQILALMQKNMRMIAQRATA' A
#
# COMPACT_ATOMS: atom_id res chain seq x y z
N TYR A 1 -13.39 -5.00 0.63
CA TYR A 1 -12.84 -3.63 0.73
C TYR A 1 -13.91 -2.53 0.83
N TYR A 2 -15.12 -2.72 0.27
CA TYR A 2 -16.20 -1.71 0.28
C TYR A 2 -16.68 -1.22 1.67
N SER A 3 -16.47 -2.00 2.74
CA SER A 3 -16.91 -1.65 4.10
C SER A 3 -15.86 -0.92 4.96
N LYS A 4 -14.68 -0.61 4.42
CA LYS A 4 -13.60 0.08 5.15
C LYS A 4 -13.35 1.48 4.57
N PRO A 5 -14.15 2.49 4.93
CA PRO A 5 -13.98 3.85 4.41
C PRO A 5 -12.64 4.48 4.82
N GLN A 6 -12.02 3.98 5.89
CA GLN A 6 -10.73 4.43 6.41
C GLN A 6 -9.55 3.61 5.85
N SER A 7 -9.76 2.89 4.74
CA SER A 7 -8.71 2.14 4.06
C SER A 7 -8.51 2.66 2.63
N LEU A 8 -7.25 2.87 2.26
CA LEU A 8 -6.83 3.20 0.90
C LEU A 8 -6.06 2.02 0.32
N ILE A 9 -6.40 1.63 -0.92
CA ILE A 9 -5.78 0.48 -1.59
C ILE A 9 -4.85 0.97 -2.70
N PHE A 10 -3.59 0.55 -2.64
CA PHE A 10 -2.62 0.74 -3.71
C PHE A 10 -2.33 -0.58 -4.41
N SER A 11 -1.90 -0.47 -5.67
CA SER A 11 -1.34 -1.59 -6.43
C SER A 11 0.13 -1.29 -6.71
N ALA A 12 1.02 -2.14 -6.20
CA ALA A 12 2.41 -2.13 -6.66
C ALA A 12 2.46 -2.84 -8.00
N THR A 13 2.96 -2.16 -9.03
CA THR A 13 3.11 -2.69 -10.36
C THR A 13 4.58 -2.71 -10.77
N LYS A 14 5.00 -3.78 -11.44
CA LYS A 14 6.32 -3.93 -12.05
C LYS A 14 6.12 -4.44 -13.47
N ASP A 15 6.77 -3.80 -14.43
CA ASP A 15 6.67 -4.16 -15.85
C ASP A 15 5.22 -4.23 -16.38
N GLY A 16 4.34 -3.39 -15.83
CA GLY A 16 2.91 -3.34 -16.19
C GLY A 16 2.03 -4.38 -15.46
N GLU A 17 2.64 -5.31 -14.71
CA GLU A 17 1.92 -6.33 -13.95
C GLU A 17 1.82 -5.96 -12.47
N ARG A 18 0.65 -6.21 -11.87
CA ARG A 18 0.47 -6.00 -10.43
C ARG A 18 1.15 -7.13 -9.66
N ILE A 19 2.13 -6.77 -8.83
CA ILE A 19 2.87 -7.72 -7.99
C ILE A 19 2.30 -7.80 -6.58
N GLU A 20 1.88 -6.68 -5.97
CA GLU A 20 1.25 -6.67 -4.65
C GLU A 20 0.07 -5.68 -4.58
N THR A 21 -0.89 -6.02 -3.71
CA THR A 21 -1.95 -5.13 -3.26
C THR A 21 -1.62 -4.66 -1.86
N ILE A 22 -1.61 -3.35 -1.65
CA ILE A 22 -1.24 -2.71 -0.39
C ILE A 22 -2.47 -2.02 0.19
N GLU A 23 -2.82 -2.32 1.44
CA GLU A 23 -3.82 -1.58 2.20
C GLU A 23 -3.12 -0.62 3.16
N VAL A 24 -3.53 0.64 3.11
CA VAL A 24 -3.09 1.70 4.02
C VAL A 24 -4.29 2.15 4.84
N SER A 25 -4.10 2.26 6.16
CA SER A 25 -5.09 2.90 7.04
C SER A 25 -4.96 4.41 6.89
N LEU A 26 -6.06 5.09 6.57
CA LEU A 26 -6.14 6.55 6.49
C LEU A 26 -6.09 7.21 7.88
N GLU A 27 -6.58 6.52 8.91
CA GLU A 27 -6.52 6.99 10.30
C GLU A 27 -5.08 7.08 10.82
N THR A 28 -4.28 6.04 10.55
CA THR A 28 -2.91 5.94 11.09
C THR A 28 -1.84 6.32 10.07
N MET A 29 -2.20 6.42 8.79
CA MET A 29 -1.29 6.51 7.66
C MET A 29 -0.20 5.44 7.76
N LYS A 30 -0.59 4.18 7.97
CA LYS A 30 0.32 3.03 8.04
C LYS A 30 -0.14 1.93 7.10
N VAL A 31 0.82 1.16 6.59
CA VAL A 31 0.53 -0.05 5.84
C VAL A 31 -0.04 -1.09 6.79
N VAL A 32 -1.27 -1.54 6.51
CA VAL A 32 -1.97 -2.60 7.26
C VAL A 32 -1.60 -3.96 6.70
N GLN A 33 -1.54 -4.06 5.37
CA GLN A 33 -1.11 -5.27 4.67
C GLN A 33 -0.50 -4.92 3.33
N SER A 34 0.40 -5.78 2.86
CA SER A 34 0.93 -5.77 1.50
C SER A 34 1.08 -7.22 1.08
N ARG A 35 0.36 -7.67 0.05
CA ARG A 35 0.32 -9.09 -0.35
C ARG A 35 0.22 -9.24 -1.85
N GLY A 36 0.96 -10.20 -2.39
CA GLY A 36 0.87 -10.66 -3.77
C GLY A 36 -0.13 -11.79 -3.94
N VAL A 37 0.03 -12.52 -5.05
CA VAL A 37 -0.82 -13.66 -5.42
C VAL A 37 -0.86 -14.70 -4.28
N CYS A 38 -2.04 -15.25 -4.02
CA CYS A 38 -2.28 -16.21 -2.94
C CYS A 38 -1.91 -15.69 -1.54
N ASN A 39 -2.01 -14.37 -1.30
CA ASN A 39 -1.70 -13.72 -0.03
C ASN A 39 -0.25 -13.95 0.47
N LYS A 40 0.68 -14.15 -0.47
CA LYS A 40 2.10 -14.34 -0.14
C LYS A 40 2.87 -13.03 -0.31
N ASN A 41 4.00 -12.92 0.37
CA ASN A 41 4.97 -11.86 0.10
C ASN A 41 5.64 -12.14 -1.25
N THR A 42 5.86 -11.09 -2.03
CA THR A 42 6.71 -11.16 -3.22
C THR A 42 8.17 -10.92 -2.86
N GLU A 43 9.08 -11.16 -3.79
CA GLU A 43 10.49 -10.82 -3.63
C GLU A 43 10.72 -9.31 -3.36
N TYR A 44 9.79 -8.45 -3.78
CA TYR A 44 9.86 -7.00 -3.62
C TYR A 44 9.17 -6.50 -2.34
N HIS A 45 8.57 -7.38 -1.54
CA HIS A 45 7.73 -7.00 -0.40
C HIS A 45 8.40 -5.98 0.52
N GLU A 46 9.63 -6.25 0.96
CA GLU A 46 10.37 -5.35 1.86
C GLU A 46 10.68 -4.00 1.19
N GLN A 47 10.99 -4.00 -0.11
CA GLN A 47 11.25 -2.79 -0.86
C GLN A 47 9.99 -1.94 -1.01
N ILE A 48 8.84 -2.59 -1.27
CA ILE A 48 7.53 -1.95 -1.35
C ILE A 48 7.20 -1.30 0.00
N LEU A 49 7.36 -2.03 1.11
CA LEU A 49 7.11 -1.50 2.45
C LEU A 49 8.00 -0.30 2.78
N ALA A 50 9.30 -0.40 2.50
CA ALA A 50 10.25 0.69 2.73
C ALA A 50 9.90 1.93 1.91
N LEU A 51 9.53 1.74 0.63
CA LEU A 51 9.11 2.83 -0.26
C LEU A 51 7.82 3.49 0.25
N MET A 52 6.82 2.69 0.65
CA MET A 52 5.58 3.19 1.22
C MET A 52 5.84 3.99 2.49
N GLN A 53 6.62 3.46 3.42
CA GLN A 53 6.92 4.12 4.69
C GLN A 53 7.66 5.45 4.48
N LYS A 54 8.62 5.50 3.56
CA LYS A 54 9.36 6.72 3.22
C LYS A 54 8.46 7.82 2.64
N ASN A 55 7.45 7.45 1.84
CA ASN A 55 6.60 8.40 1.12
C ASN A 55 5.28 8.72 1.84
N MET A 56 4.96 8.02 2.93
CA MET A 56 3.67 8.09 3.59
C MET A 56 3.26 9.51 4.01
N ARG A 57 4.24 10.30 4.48
CA ARG A 57 4.02 11.71 4.83
C ARG A 57 3.55 12.55 3.62
N MET A 58 4.09 12.30 2.43
CA MET A 58 3.70 13.01 1.21
C MET A 58 2.28 12.62 0.78
N ILE A 59 1.91 11.35 0.94
CA ILE A 59 0.56 10.86 0.67
C ILE A 59 -0.44 11.56 1.61
N ALA A 60 -0.13 11.65 2.91
CA ALA A 60 -0.98 12.35 3.88
C ALA A 60 -1.21 13.81 3.48
N GLN A 61 -0.15 14.55 3.12
CA GLN A 61 -0.24 15.95 2.72
C GLN A 61 -1.13 16.18 1.50
N ARG A 62 -1.10 15.27 0.52
CA ARG A 62 -1.92 15.37 -0.70
C ARG A 62 -3.37 14.94 -0.49
N ALA A 63 -3.64 14.11 0.51
CA ALA A 63 -5.01 13.68 0.83
C ALA A 63 -5.82 14.78 1.55
N THR A 64 -5.14 15.76 2.17
CA THR A 64 -5.77 16.88 2.90
C THR A 64 -5.90 18.16 2.08
N ALA A 65 -5.35 18.21 0.86
CA ALA A 65 -5.35 19.38 -0.02
C ALA A 65 -6.54 19.31 -0.99
#